data_AF-A0A212SCE9-F1
#
_entry.id   AF-A0A212SCE9-F1
#
_cell.length_a   1.000
_cell.length_b   1.000
_cell.length_c   1.000
_cell.angle_alpha   90.00
_cell.angle_beta   90.00
_cell.angle_gamma   90.00
#
_symmetry.space_group_name_H-M   'P 1'
#
loop_
_entity.id
_entity.type
_entity.pdbx_description
1 polymer ?
#
loop_
_entity_poly.entity_id
_entity_poly.type
_entity_poly.pdbx_seq_one_letter_code
_entity_poly.pdbx_strand_id
1 'polypeptide(L)'
;MASPTTLGLVKTGAGFSAAADGTLSARIATTSQVGVVKAGVTANIAADGTLADAVGFRNRLRNASFAINQRGVSGTVTLAAGAYGHDGVKAGAAGAAYTFSTSGIDTTINNASGSIILPIEAGMIEGGVFVFSHAGTAQARVWQGAGTTGSGAYASAPFTVTLTAGVQTNVEFSTGTILRPQLEPGSTATVFERRPPNVELAMCKRFYQALVTGQMIAIANSASTVLMTGGLPVAMRAIPNAALLTTSLASSSYTLYSGGAWIGASSMAITVPGTAAENYWLVISGFSGLTIGALVMGNGSAALMSFSAEI
;
A
#
# COMPACT_ATOMS: atom_id res chain seq x y z
N MET A 1 -20.73 45.48 -44.68
CA MET A 1 -20.13 45.36 -43.34
C MET A 1 -20.81 44.20 -42.63
N ALA A 2 -20.12 43.06 -42.51
CA ALA A 2 -20.62 41.90 -41.78
C ALA A 2 -20.57 42.20 -40.27
N SER A 3 -21.70 42.04 -39.58
CA SER A 3 -21.74 42.18 -38.12
C SER A 3 -20.82 41.12 -37.49
N PRO A 4 -19.90 41.49 -36.59
CA PRO A 4 -18.85 40.59 -36.07
C PRO A 4 -19.37 39.54 -35.06
N THR A 5 -20.65 39.15 -35.13
CA THR A 5 -21.31 38.33 -34.10
C THR A 5 -21.90 37.01 -34.59
N THR A 6 -21.53 36.53 -35.79
CA THR A 6 -22.06 35.25 -36.29
C THR A 6 -20.93 34.37 -36.83
N LEU A 7 -20.62 33.31 -36.06
CA LEU A 7 -19.87 32.15 -36.51
C LEU A 7 -20.92 31.04 -36.71
N GLY A 8 -21.16 30.63 -37.96
CA GLY A 8 -22.02 29.52 -38.37
C GLY A 8 -23.19 29.15 -37.44
N LEU A 9 -24.40 29.68 -37.72
CA LEU A 9 -25.68 29.30 -37.09
C LEU A 9 -25.80 29.43 -35.56
N VAL A 10 -24.74 29.70 -34.81
CA VAL A 10 -24.80 29.80 -33.34
C VAL A 10 -24.89 31.27 -32.93
N LYS A 11 -26.05 31.63 -32.36
CA LYS A 11 -26.29 32.95 -31.75
C LYS A 11 -25.56 32.98 -30.40
N THR A 12 -24.38 33.61 -30.34
CA THR A 12 -23.70 33.84 -29.05
C THR A 12 -24.41 34.97 -28.32
N GLY A 13 -25.10 34.66 -27.22
CA GLY A 13 -25.65 35.70 -26.32
C GLY A 13 -24.53 36.53 -25.66
N ALA A 14 -24.89 37.64 -25.01
CA ALA A 14 -23.97 38.64 -24.42
C ALA A 14 -22.95 38.11 -23.38
N GLY A 15 -22.96 36.80 -23.08
CA GLY A 15 -22.05 36.13 -22.17
C GLY A 15 -21.04 35.20 -22.84
N PHE A 16 -20.97 35.10 -24.17
CA PHE A 16 -20.00 34.24 -24.86
C PHE A 16 -19.21 35.04 -25.90
N SER A 17 -17.87 35.03 -25.80
CA SER A 17 -16.96 35.50 -26.83
C SER A 17 -16.22 34.32 -27.46
N ALA A 18 -16.14 34.29 -28.78
CA ALA A 18 -15.27 33.36 -29.50
C ALA A 18 -14.00 34.10 -29.89
N ALA A 19 -12.83 33.54 -29.58
CA ALA A 19 -11.55 34.02 -30.10
C ALA A 19 -11.33 33.47 -31.52
N ALA A 20 -10.47 34.15 -32.29
CA ALA A 20 -10.17 33.78 -33.67
C ALA A 20 -9.51 32.39 -33.82
N ASP A 21 -9.01 31.82 -32.72
CA ASP A 21 -8.43 30.48 -32.65
C ASP A 21 -9.47 29.37 -32.36
N GLY A 22 -10.77 29.73 -32.30
CA GLY A 22 -11.85 28.80 -31.99
C GLY A 22 -12.12 28.62 -30.48
N THR A 23 -11.41 29.35 -29.61
CA THR A 23 -11.66 29.31 -28.16
C THR A 23 -12.98 30.00 -27.83
N LEU A 24 -13.92 29.29 -27.21
CA LEU A 24 -15.16 29.86 -26.67
C LEU A 24 -14.93 30.27 -25.20
N SER A 25 -14.98 31.57 -24.90
CA SER A 25 -14.91 32.12 -23.54
C SER A 25 -16.27 32.60 -23.09
N ALA A 26 -16.83 31.98 -22.06
CA ALA A 26 -18.05 32.45 -21.43
C ALA A 26 -17.72 33.48 -20.34
N ARG A 27 -18.11 34.75 -20.51
CA ARG A 27 -18.02 35.78 -19.48
C ARG A 27 -19.15 35.58 -18.46
N ILE A 28 -19.04 34.53 -17.65
CA ILE A 28 -19.81 34.42 -16.39
C ILE A 28 -18.84 34.77 -15.25
N ALA A 29 -18.67 36.08 -15.05
CA ALA A 29 -18.00 36.61 -13.88
C ALA A 29 -19.02 36.71 -12.73
N THR A 30 -19.14 35.64 -11.96
CA THR A 30 -19.31 35.74 -10.50
C THR A 30 -18.32 34.77 -9.87
N THR A 31 -17.94 35.02 -8.61
CA THR A 31 -16.78 34.55 -7.82
C THR A 31 -16.57 33.03 -7.66
N SER A 32 -17.09 32.19 -8.56
CA SER A 32 -17.10 30.71 -8.43
C SER A 32 -16.78 29.94 -9.73
N GLN A 33 -15.86 30.40 -10.58
CA GLN A 33 -15.45 29.59 -11.75
C GLN A 33 -14.14 28.82 -11.51
N VAL A 34 -14.28 27.48 -11.52
CA VAL A 34 -13.20 26.51 -11.60
C VAL A 34 -12.86 26.27 -13.08
N GLY A 35 -11.68 26.73 -13.48
CA GLY A 35 -10.87 26.12 -14.55
C GLY A 35 -11.27 26.39 -16.01
N VAL A 36 -10.26 26.70 -16.83
CA VAL A 36 -10.36 26.68 -18.29
C VAL A 36 -10.35 25.23 -18.75
N VAL A 37 -11.47 24.69 -19.25
CA VAL A 37 -11.48 23.39 -19.91
C VAL A 37 -10.90 23.58 -21.32
N LYS A 38 -9.70 23.05 -21.58
CA LYS A 38 -9.10 23.09 -22.91
C LYS A 38 -10.01 22.37 -23.91
N ALA A 39 -10.13 22.91 -25.13
CA ALA A 39 -10.78 22.22 -26.24
C ALA A 39 -10.20 20.80 -26.39
N GLY A 40 -11.07 19.79 -26.42
CA GLY A 40 -10.68 18.37 -26.50
C GLY A 40 -10.55 17.63 -25.17
N VAL A 41 -10.72 18.30 -24.03
CA VAL A 41 -10.77 17.64 -22.70
C VAL A 41 -12.21 17.68 -22.19
N THR A 42 -12.79 16.53 -21.84
CA THR A 42 -14.11 16.48 -21.20
C THR A 42 -13.92 16.57 -19.70
N ALA A 43 -14.35 17.67 -19.08
CA ALA A 43 -14.48 17.74 -17.63
C ALA A 43 -15.83 17.10 -17.27
N ASN A 44 -15.80 15.91 -16.66
CA ASN A 44 -16.99 15.29 -16.12
C ASN A 44 -17.35 16.04 -14.84
N ILE A 45 -18.37 16.90 -14.91
CA ILE A 45 -18.92 17.60 -13.75
C ILE A 45 -20.16 16.81 -13.34
N ALA A 46 -20.20 16.34 -12.10
CA ALA A 46 -21.36 15.65 -11.55
C ALA A 46 -22.57 16.60 -11.47
N ALA A 47 -23.77 16.04 -11.29
CA ALA A 47 -25.01 16.82 -11.25
C ALA A 47 -25.05 17.87 -10.12
N ASP A 48 -24.19 17.74 -9.09
CA ASP A 48 -24.04 18.66 -7.98
C ASP A 48 -22.96 19.75 -8.20
N GLY A 49 -22.35 19.80 -9.38
CA GLY A 49 -21.31 20.77 -9.73
C GLY A 49 -19.90 20.39 -9.27
N THR A 50 -19.71 19.21 -8.67
CA THR A 50 -18.37 18.70 -8.33
C THR A 50 -17.66 18.12 -9.55
N LEU A 51 -16.33 18.21 -9.58
CA LEU A 51 -15.54 17.44 -10.55
C LEU A 51 -15.72 15.96 -10.20
N ALA A 52 -16.35 15.20 -11.10
CA ALA A 52 -16.72 13.81 -10.88
C ALA A 52 -15.49 12.90 -10.73
N ASP A 53 -14.33 13.34 -11.23
CA ASP A 53 -13.08 12.61 -11.12
C ASP A 53 -12.30 13.08 -9.90
N ALA A 54 -12.12 12.18 -8.92
CA ALA A 54 -11.18 12.40 -7.83
C ALA A 54 -9.79 12.75 -8.42
N VAL A 55 -9.31 13.95 -8.12
CA VAL A 55 -8.01 14.46 -8.61
C VAL A 55 -6.81 13.65 -8.09
N GLY A 56 -7.04 12.70 -7.17
CA GLY A 56 -6.10 11.69 -6.70
C GLY A 56 -6.81 10.59 -5.90
N PHE A 57 -6.04 9.61 -5.43
CA PHE A 57 -6.46 8.41 -4.70
C PHE A 57 -7.52 7.55 -5.40
N ARG A 58 -7.49 7.54 -6.75
CA ARG A 58 -8.32 6.67 -7.59
C ARG A 58 -7.86 5.22 -7.52
N ASN A 59 -6.54 5.00 -7.49
CA ASN A 59 -6.01 3.65 -7.43
C ASN A 59 -6.26 3.03 -6.04
N ARG A 60 -7.06 1.97 -6.00
CA ARG A 60 -7.39 1.23 -4.77
C ARG A 60 -6.25 0.32 -4.28
N LEU A 61 -5.26 0.04 -5.11
CA LEU A 61 -4.14 -0.84 -4.78
C LEU A 61 -3.07 -0.12 -3.97
N ARG A 62 -2.83 -0.54 -2.73
CA ARG A 62 -1.64 -0.11 -1.97
C ARG A 62 -0.35 -0.70 -2.55
N ASN A 63 0.73 0.03 -2.37
CA ASN A 63 2.08 -0.25 -2.85
C ASN A 63 2.13 -0.69 -4.32
N ALA A 64 1.30 -0.07 -5.17
CA ALA A 64 1.17 -0.49 -6.56
C ALA A 64 2.45 -0.29 -7.38
N SER A 65 3.36 0.61 -6.97
CA SER A 65 4.68 0.74 -7.58
C SER A 65 5.72 -0.22 -7.00
N PHE A 66 5.35 -1.03 -6.01
CA PHE A 66 6.21 -1.97 -5.27
C PHE A 66 7.46 -1.34 -4.64
N ALA A 67 7.44 -0.02 -4.43
CA ALA A 67 8.57 0.73 -3.90
C ALA A 67 8.77 0.54 -2.39
N ILE A 68 7.71 0.19 -1.65
CA ILE A 68 7.78 -0.05 -0.21
C ILE A 68 8.15 -1.52 0.05
N ASN A 69 9.24 -1.73 0.79
CA ASN A 69 9.77 -3.03 1.17
C ASN A 69 10.28 -3.02 2.63
N GLN A 70 9.37 -2.78 3.57
CA GLN A 70 9.64 -2.83 5.01
C GLN A 70 10.01 -4.23 5.50
N ARG A 71 9.66 -5.27 4.73
CA ARG A 71 10.01 -6.68 5.00
C ARG A 71 11.44 -7.02 4.61
N GLY A 72 12.12 -6.15 3.85
CA GLY A 72 13.52 -6.35 3.45
C GLY A 72 13.74 -7.55 2.54
N VAL A 73 12.73 -7.97 1.76
CA VAL A 73 12.90 -9.09 0.82
C VAL A 73 13.89 -8.71 -0.27
N SER A 74 14.73 -9.64 -0.72
CA SER A 74 15.76 -9.40 -1.74
C SER A 74 15.98 -10.63 -2.60
N GLY A 75 16.59 -10.44 -3.78
CA GLY A 75 16.87 -11.53 -4.71
C GLY A 75 15.60 -12.24 -5.21
N THR A 76 15.63 -13.58 -5.17
CA THR A 76 14.44 -14.40 -5.48
C THR A 76 13.61 -14.57 -4.22
N VAL A 77 12.36 -14.09 -4.25
CA VAL A 77 11.40 -14.24 -3.16
C VAL A 77 10.55 -15.47 -3.43
N THR A 78 10.58 -16.43 -2.50
CA THR A 78 9.71 -17.62 -2.55
C THR A 78 8.76 -17.58 -1.36
N LEU A 79 7.47 -17.65 -1.64
CA LEU A 79 6.39 -17.50 -0.68
C LEU A 79 5.51 -18.75 -0.68
N ALA A 80 5.21 -19.25 0.52
CA ALA A 80 4.13 -20.21 0.71
C ALA A 80 2.77 -19.55 0.43
N ALA A 81 1.73 -20.36 0.24
CA ALA A 81 0.37 -19.86 0.00
C ALA A 81 -0.07 -18.87 1.10
N GLY A 82 -0.53 -17.69 0.69
CA GLY A 82 -0.99 -16.64 1.60
C GLY A 82 0.11 -15.87 2.34
N ALA A 83 1.38 -16.22 2.17
CA ALA A 83 2.50 -15.48 2.76
C ALA A 83 2.73 -14.15 2.03
N TYR A 84 3.36 -13.18 2.72
CA TYR A 84 3.62 -11.83 2.20
C TYR A 84 5.10 -11.60 1.87
N GLY A 85 5.33 -10.95 0.73
CA GLY A 85 6.65 -10.57 0.21
C GLY A 85 6.94 -9.08 0.38
N HIS A 86 6.87 -8.29 -0.70
CA HIS A 86 6.82 -6.82 -0.58
C HIS A 86 5.56 -6.40 0.20
N ASP A 87 5.54 -5.17 0.73
CA ASP A 87 4.39 -4.67 1.48
C ASP A 87 3.11 -4.72 0.62
N GLY A 88 2.10 -5.43 1.11
CA GLY A 88 0.84 -5.66 0.40
C GLY A 88 0.87 -6.68 -0.74
N VAL A 89 1.99 -7.35 -0.98
CA VAL A 89 2.13 -8.41 -1.98
C VAL A 89 1.97 -9.76 -1.30
N LYS A 90 0.85 -10.43 -1.54
CA LYS A 90 0.49 -11.74 -0.98
C LYS A 90 0.66 -12.84 -2.03
N ALA A 91 1.07 -14.04 -1.65
CA ALA A 91 1.06 -15.19 -2.54
C ALA A 91 -0.33 -15.84 -2.64
N GLY A 92 -0.70 -16.29 -3.83
CA GLY A 92 -1.94 -17.02 -4.07
C GLY A 92 -1.92 -18.45 -3.54
N ALA A 93 -2.96 -19.23 -3.87
CA ALA A 93 -3.18 -20.56 -3.28
C ALA A 93 -2.05 -21.56 -3.53
N ALA A 94 -1.28 -21.41 -4.61
CA ALA A 94 -0.14 -22.26 -4.94
C ALA A 94 1.21 -21.69 -4.45
N GLY A 95 1.19 -20.63 -3.63
CA GLY A 95 2.39 -19.86 -3.34
C GLY A 95 2.78 -18.94 -4.50
N ALA A 96 3.98 -18.36 -4.41
CA ALA A 96 4.56 -17.54 -5.46
C ALA A 96 6.10 -17.61 -5.42
N ALA A 97 6.74 -17.53 -6.58
CA ALA A 97 8.17 -17.24 -6.65
C ALA A 97 8.41 -16.10 -7.64
N TYR A 98 9.01 -15.00 -7.18
CA TYR A 98 9.22 -13.83 -8.00
C TYR A 98 10.57 -13.17 -7.76
N THR A 99 11.06 -12.47 -8.78
CA THR A 99 12.16 -11.50 -8.67
C THR A 99 11.63 -10.10 -8.91
N PHE A 100 12.45 -9.09 -8.66
CA PHE A 100 12.08 -7.71 -8.91
C PHE A 100 13.28 -6.90 -9.36
N SER A 101 13.03 -5.86 -10.14
CA SER A 101 14.03 -4.90 -10.58
C SER A 101 13.46 -3.49 -10.50
N THR A 102 14.30 -2.54 -10.12
CA THR A 102 13.92 -1.13 -10.01
C THR A 102 14.59 -0.34 -11.12
N SER A 103 13.80 0.46 -11.83
CA SER A 103 14.27 1.41 -12.83
C SER A 103 13.68 2.78 -12.51
N GLY A 104 14.54 3.71 -12.09
CA GLY A 104 14.09 5.00 -11.56
C GLY A 104 13.18 4.82 -10.35
N ILE A 105 11.94 5.28 -10.45
CA ILE A 105 10.93 5.23 -9.39
C ILE A 105 9.98 4.03 -9.48
N ASP A 106 10.13 3.18 -10.51
CA ASP A 106 9.27 2.03 -10.73
C ASP A 106 10.00 0.75 -10.37
N THR A 107 9.37 -0.08 -9.53
CA THR A 107 9.78 -1.46 -9.31
C THR A 107 8.87 -2.36 -10.14
N THR A 108 9.46 -3.26 -10.91
CA THR A 108 8.75 -4.29 -11.67
C THR A 108 8.89 -5.61 -10.94
N ILE A 109 7.78 -6.29 -10.67
CA ILE A 109 7.80 -7.68 -10.20
C ILE A 109 7.79 -8.61 -11.42
N ASN A 110 8.64 -9.63 -11.42
CA ASN A 110 8.63 -10.72 -12.38
C ASN A 110 8.23 -12.01 -11.67
N ASN A 111 6.95 -12.38 -11.78
CA ASN A 111 6.41 -13.57 -11.14
C ASN A 111 6.70 -14.81 -12.01
N ALA A 112 7.59 -15.68 -11.53
CA ALA A 112 8.05 -16.86 -12.26
C ALA A 112 7.13 -18.08 -12.05
N SER A 113 6.45 -18.18 -10.90
CA SER A 113 5.54 -19.29 -10.61
C SER A 113 4.46 -18.92 -9.60
N GLY A 114 3.35 -19.65 -9.61
CA GLY A 114 2.21 -19.37 -8.74
C GLY A 114 1.48 -18.09 -9.14
N SER A 115 0.88 -17.40 -8.17
CA SER A 115 0.18 -16.14 -8.38
C SER A 115 0.46 -15.14 -7.26
N ILE A 116 0.36 -13.85 -7.59
CA ILE A 116 0.51 -12.75 -6.64
C ILE A 116 -0.82 -12.05 -6.49
N ILE A 117 -1.23 -11.80 -5.25
CA ILE A 117 -2.45 -11.10 -4.87
C ILE A 117 -2.08 -9.74 -4.25
N LEU A 118 -2.74 -8.69 -4.72
CA LEU A 118 -2.78 -7.38 -4.09
C LEU A 118 -4.17 -7.20 -3.45
N PRO A 119 -4.30 -7.43 -2.13
CA PRO A 119 -5.57 -7.36 -1.45
C PRO A 119 -5.93 -5.91 -1.08
N ILE A 120 -7.21 -5.58 -1.25
CA ILE A 120 -7.81 -4.27 -1.03
C ILE A 120 -8.86 -4.39 0.08
N GLU A 121 -8.87 -3.41 0.99
CA GLU A 121 -9.83 -3.42 2.10
C GLU A 121 -11.27 -3.25 1.60
N ALA A 122 -12.20 -3.90 2.29
CA ALA A 122 -13.64 -3.71 2.08
C ALA A 122 -14.06 -2.23 2.07
N GLY A 123 -13.56 -1.44 3.03
CA GLY A 123 -13.89 -0.02 3.14
C GLY A 123 -13.35 0.86 2.01
N MET A 124 -12.51 0.34 1.12
CA MET A 124 -11.99 1.06 -0.06
C MET A 124 -12.80 0.80 -1.33
N ILE A 125 -13.87 0.01 -1.26
CA ILE A 125 -14.70 -0.36 -2.41
C ILE A 125 -16.09 0.24 -2.25
N GLU A 126 -16.39 1.27 -3.04
CA GLU A 126 -17.69 1.96 -3.09
C GLU A 126 -18.76 1.20 -3.89
N GLY A 127 -18.38 0.13 -4.59
CA GLY A 127 -19.23 -0.62 -5.49
C GLY A 127 -19.40 0.02 -6.87
N GLY A 128 -19.97 -0.74 -7.80
CA GLY A 128 -20.16 -0.30 -9.19
C GLY A 128 -19.09 -0.84 -10.13
N VAL A 129 -18.92 -0.19 -11.28
CA VAL A 129 -17.96 -0.62 -12.31
C VAL A 129 -16.58 -0.06 -11.98
N PHE A 130 -15.58 -0.93 -12.04
CA PHE A 130 -14.17 -0.61 -11.92
C PHE A 130 -13.44 -1.04 -13.18
N VAL A 131 -12.36 -0.35 -13.50
CA VAL A 131 -11.42 -0.72 -14.55
C VAL A 131 -10.09 -1.09 -13.93
N PHE A 132 -9.55 -2.22 -14.35
CA PHE A 132 -8.21 -2.65 -14.01
C PHE A 132 -7.27 -2.39 -15.19
N SER A 133 -6.09 -1.83 -14.92
CA SER A 133 -5.02 -1.64 -15.89
C SER A 133 -3.64 -1.90 -15.26
N HIS A 134 -2.65 -2.32 -16.06
CA HIS A 134 -1.23 -2.34 -15.68
C HIS A 134 -0.37 -2.36 -16.95
N ALA A 135 0.94 -2.13 -16.82
CA ALA A 135 1.89 -2.08 -17.94
C ALA A 135 2.79 -3.33 -18.04
N GLY A 136 2.42 -4.42 -17.37
CA GLY A 136 3.18 -5.67 -17.36
C GLY A 136 2.64 -6.71 -18.35
N THR A 137 3.22 -7.91 -18.36
CA THR A 137 2.80 -9.02 -19.23
C THR A 137 1.95 -10.08 -18.54
N ALA A 138 1.90 -10.09 -17.20
CA ALA A 138 1.05 -11.02 -16.46
C ALA A 138 -0.43 -10.78 -16.78
N GLN A 139 -1.21 -11.84 -16.90
CA GLN A 139 -2.67 -11.69 -16.88
C GLN A 139 -3.13 -11.45 -15.44
N ALA A 140 -4.29 -10.83 -15.29
CA ALA A 140 -4.86 -10.56 -13.98
C ALA A 140 -6.33 -10.99 -13.90
N ARG A 141 -6.82 -11.18 -12.69
CA ARG A 141 -8.25 -11.30 -12.37
C ARG A 141 -8.56 -10.47 -11.14
N VAL A 142 -9.79 -9.97 -11.06
CA VAL A 142 -10.29 -9.23 -9.89
C VAL A 142 -11.46 -10.00 -9.31
N TRP A 143 -11.41 -10.27 -8.00
CA TRP A 143 -12.42 -11.06 -7.32
C TRP A 143 -12.69 -10.54 -5.90
N GLN A 144 -13.86 -10.86 -5.36
CA GLN A 144 -14.28 -10.44 -4.02
C GLN A 144 -14.31 -11.61 -3.05
N GLY A 145 -13.85 -11.39 -1.82
CA GLY A 145 -13.75 -12.39 -0.76
C GLY A 145 -12.41 -12.38 -0.03
N ALA A 146 -12.30 -13.19 1.02
CA ALA A 146 -11.05 -13.40 1.76
C ALA A 146 -10.31 -14.66 1.26
N GLY A 147 -9.04 -14.80 1.65
CA GLY A 147 -8.23 -15.98 1.37
C GLY A 147 -7.31 -15.83 0.15
N THR A 148 -7.01 -16.96 -0.50
CA THR A 148 -5.99 -17.06 -1.57
C THR A 148 -6.51 -17.74 -2.84
N THR A 149 -7.78 -18.17 -2.85
CA THR A 149 -8.38 -18.91 -3.96
C THR A 149 -9.33 -17.98 -4.71
N GLY A 150 -8.82 -17.31 -5.73
CA GLY A 150 -9.65 -16.42 -6.54
C GLY A 150 -10.65 -17.16 -7.42
N SER A 151 -11.79 -16.51 -7.64
CA SER A 151 -12.80 -16.88 -8.63
C SER A 151 -12.56 -16.15 -9.96
N GLY A 152 -13.17 -16.66 -11.04
CA GLY A 152 -13.11 -16.03 -12.36
C GLY A 152 -11.83 -16.36 -13.14
N ALA A 153 -11.88 -16.04 -14.44
CA ALA A 153 -10.79 -16.27 -15.38
C ALA A 153 -9.78 -15.11 -15.35
N TYR A 154 -8.52 -15.44 -15.62
CA TYR A 154 -7.48 -14.44 -15.90
C TYR A 154 -7.75 -13.78 -17.26
N ALA A 155 -7.49 -12.48 -17.34
CA ALA A 155 -7.62 -11.68 -18.53
C ALA A 155 -6.43 -10.73 -18.69
N SER A 156 -6.10 -10.39 -19.93
CA SER A 156 -5.15 -9.32 -20.23
C SER A 156 -5.77 -7.96 -19.93
N ALA A 157 -5.01 -7.07 -19.30
CA ALA A 157 -5.46 -5.71 -19.04
C ALA A 157 -5.36 -4.81 -20.30
N PRO A 158 -6.20 -3.74 -20.40
CA PRO A 158 -7.22 -3.35 -19.44
C PRO A 158 -8.52 -4.16 -19.56
N PHE A 159 -9.25 -4.32 -18.46
CA PHE A 159 -10.59 -4.90 -18.43
C PHE A 159 -11.43 -4.30 -17.30
N THR A 160 -12.75 -4.43 -17.40
CA THR A 160 -13.69 -3.93 -16.39
C THR A 160 -14.26 -5.05 -15.54
N VAL A 161 -14.63 -4.73 -14.30
CA VAL A 161 -15.32 -5.61 -13.37
C VAL A 161 -16.40 -4.84 -12.62
N THR A 162 -17.48 -5.50 -12.23
CA THR A 162 -18.49 -4.92 -11.34
C THR A 162 -18.27 -5.46 -9.94
N LEU A 163 -18.11 -4.56 -8.98
CA LEU A 163 -17.82 -4.89 -7.58
C LEU A 163 -18.98 -4.50 -6.68
N THR A 164 -19.21 -5.32 -5.65
CA THR A 164 -20.13 -4.97 -4.56
C THR A 164 -19.43 -4.06 -3.56
N ALA A 165 -20.12 -3.02 -3.10
CA ALA A 165 -19.60 -2.10 -2.10
C ALA A 165 -19.29 -2.81 -0.77
N GLY A 166 -18.25 -2.37 -0.06
CA GLY A 166 -17.96 -2.86 1.29
C GLY A 166 -17.48 -4.31 1.36
N VAL A 167 -16.97 -4.88 0.27
CA VAL A 167 -16.45 -6.26 0.23
C VAL A 167 -14.96 -6.26 -0.10
N GLN A 168 -14.17 -7.04 0.66
CA GLN A 168 -12.75 -7.22 0.38
C GLN A 168 -12.57 -7.65 -1.08
N THR A 169 -11.68 -6.96 -1.78
CA THR A 169 -11.41 -7.18 -3.20
C THR A 169 -9.94 -7.52 -3.38
N ASN A 170 -9.64 -8.41 -4.31
CA ASN A 170 -8.29 -8.86 -4.59
C ASN A 170 -8.02 -8.69 -6.08
N VAL A 171 -6.86 -8.13 -6.41
CA VAL A 171 -6.31 -8.20 -7.77
C VAL A 171 -5.22 -9.27 -7.76
N GLU A 172 -5.43 -10.34 -8.52
CA GLU A 172 -4.52 -11.47 -8.58
C GLU A 172 -3.88 -11.57 -9.97
N PHE A 173 -2.57 -11.75 -10.00
CA PHE A 173 -1.74 -11.83 -11.19
C PHE A 173 -1.21 -13.24 -11.38
N SER A 174 -1.24 -13.72 -12.62
CA SER A 174 -0.58 -14.97 -13.02
C SER A 174 0.95 -14.81 -13.06
N THR A 175 1.64 -15.76 -13.71
CA THR A 175 3.03 -15.58 -14.10
C THR A 175 3.19 -14.45 -15.13
N GLY A 176 4.37 -13.83 -15.14
CA GLY A 176 4.71 -12.69 -16.01
C GLY A 176 5.17 -11.47 -15.22
N THR A 177 5.32 -10.33 -15.91
CA THR A 177 5.72 -9.08 -15.26
C THR A 177 4.51 -8.29 -14.77
N ILE A 178 4.67 -7.60 -13.64
CA ILE A 178 3.68 -6.72 -13.04
C ILE A 178 4.35 -5.36 -12.86
N LEU A 179 3.77 -4.34 -13.49
CA LEU A 179 4.29 -2.98 -13.47
C LEU A 179 3.12 -2.00 -13.43
N ARG A 180 3.11 -1.10 -12.45
CA ARG A 180 2.11 -0.02 -12.31
C ARG A 180 0.65 -0.49 -12.38
N PRO A 181 0.23 -1.53 -11.63
CA PRO A 181 -1.16 -1.93 -11.58
C PRO A 181 -2.06 -0.86 -10.95
N GLN A 182 -3.24 -0.69 -11.53
CA GLN A 182 -4.25 0.27 -11.11
C GLN A 182 -5.62 -0.36 -11.19
N LEU A 183 -6.34 -0.36 -10.06
CA LEU A 183 -7.76 -0.62 -10.03
C LEU A 183 -8.44 0.67 -9.61
N GLU A 184 -9.30 1.21 -10.47
CA GLU A 184 -9.97 2.49 -10.22
C GLU A 184 -11.45 2.44 -10.63
N PRO A 185 -12.30 3.29 -10.04
CA PRO A 185 -13.72 3.37 -10.40
C PRO A 185 -13.91 3.86 -11.84
N GLY A 186 -14.97 3.38 -12.49
CA GLY A 186 -15.33 3.71 -13.87
C GLY A 186 -14.96 2.62 -14.87
N SER A 187 -15.22 2.90 -16.15
CA SER A 187 -15.01 1.95 -17.26
C SER A 187 -13.78 2.24 -18.12
N THR A 188 -13.10 3.36 -17.88
CA THR A 188 -12.01 3.86 -18.73
C THR A 188 -10.74 3.98 -17.92
N ALA A 189 -9.71 3.22 -18.29
CA ALA A 189 -8.42 3.26 -17.61
C ALA A 189 -7.77 4.65 -17.76
N THR A 190 -7.34 5.23 -16.66
CA THR A 190 -6.55 6.45 -16.63
C THR A 190 -5.06 6.15 -16.57
N VAL A 191 -4.22 7.18 -16.71
CA VAL A 191 -2.77 7.04 -16.49
C VAL A 191 -2.51 6.61 -15.05
N PHE A 192 -1.48 5.78 -14.85
CA PHE A 192 -1.07 5.33 -13.52
C PHE A 192 -0.89 6.50 -12.55
N GLU A 193 -1.65 6.46 -11.47
CA GLU A 193 -1.63 7.44 -10.41
C GLU A 193 -0.48 7.14 -9.44
N ARG A 194 0.50 8.04 -9.41
CA ARG A 194 1.62 7.95 -8.48
C ARG A 194 1.25 8.61 -7.16
N ARG A 195 1.44 7.88 -6.05
CA ARG A 195 1.39 8.44 -4.71
C ARG A 195 2.79 8.84 -4.22
N PRO A 196 2.93 9.94 -3.47
CA PRO A 196 4.19 10.29 -2.83
C PRO A 196 4.69 9.14 -1.92
N PRO A 197 6.00 8.82 -1.89
CA PRO A 197 6.51 7.68 -1.14
C PRO A 197 6.14 7.67 0.35
N ASN A 198 6.10 8.84 0.99
CA ASN A 198 5.74 8.95 2.41
C ASN A 198 4.26 8.63 2.68
N VAL A 199 3.38 8.95 1.73
CA VAL A 199 1.95 8.60 1.81
C VAL A 199 1.78 7.10 1.63
N GLU A 200 2.48 6.52 0.65
CA GLU A 200 2.47 5.07 0.42
C GLU A 200 3.01 4.30 1.64
N LEU A 201 4.12 4.77 2.22
CA LEU A 201 4.72 4.19 3.42
C LEU A 201 3.76 4.27 4.62
N ALA A 202 3.09 5.41 4.83
CA ALA A 202 2.11 5.56 5.90
C ALA A 202 0.93 4.58 5.73
N MET A 203 0.46 4.37 4.49
CA MET A 203 -0.57 3.38 4.19
C MET A 203 -0.08 1.95 4.44
N CYS A 204 1.14 1.60 4.02
CA CYS A 204 1.73 0.28 4.24
C CYS A 204 1.94 -0.02 5.73
N LYS A 205 2.36 0.98 6.52
CA LYS A 205 2.50 0.87 7.97
C LYS A 205 1.21 0.53 8.71
N ARG A 206 0.04 0.72 8.10
CA ARG A 206 -1.23 0.24 8.70
C ARG A 206 -1.35 -1.29 8.68
N PHE A 207 -0.62 -1.98 7.81
CA PHE A 207 -0.70 -3.44 7.64
C PHE A 207 0.54 -4.18 8.12
N TYR A 208 1.72 -3.57 7.97
CA TYR A 208 2.96 -4.17 8.40
C TYR A 208 3.94 -3.12 8.92
N GLN A 209 4.52 -3.40 10.09
CA GLN A 209 5.61 -2.62 10.65
C GLN A 209 6.65 -3.57 11.20
N ALA A 210 7.92 -3.25 10.99
CA ALA A 210 9.03 -3.92 11.64
C ALA A 210 9.68 -2.95 12.63
N LEU A 211 9.97 -3.43 13.84
CA LEU A 211 10.80 -2.71 14.78
C LEU A 211 12.24 -3.20 14.63
N VAL A 212 13.15 -2.25 14.43
CA VAL A 212 14.58 -2.54 14.43
C VAL A 212 15.11 -2.54 15.86
N THR A 213 16.20 -3.27 16.07
CA THR A 213 16.79 -3.46 17.41
C THR A 213 17.14 -2.13 18.08
N GLY A 214 17.58 -1.12 17.32
CA GLY A 214 17.90 0.22 17.80
C GLY A 214 16.70 1.04 18.29
N GLN A 215 15.47 0.59 17.99
CA GLN A 215 14.23 1.18 18.50
C GLN A 215 13.76 0.50 19.79
N MET A 216 14.46 -0.53 20.25
CA MET A 216 14.07 -1.30 21.41
C MET A 216 14.44 -0.57 22.69
N ILE A 217 13.43 -0.22 23.49
CA ILE A 217 13.57 0.31 24.85
C ILE A 217 12.70 -0.58 25.75
N ALA A 218 13.32 -1.28 26.68
CA ALA A 218 12.67 -2.26 27.54
C ALA A 218 13.27 -2.23 28.95
N ILE A 219 12.64 -2.94 29.89
CA ILE A 219 13.16 -3.14 31.25
C ILE A 219 13.38 -4.64 31.47
N ALA A 220 14.50 -5.03 32.07
CA ALA A 220 14.75 -6.40 32.48
C ALA A 220 13.80 -6.79 33.62
N ASN A 221 12.77 -7.59 33.31
CA ASN A 221 11.80 -8.08 34.29
C ASN A 221 12.34 -9.27 35.10
N SER A 222 13.28 -10.02 34.52
CA SER A 222 14.01 -11.10 35.20
C SER A 222 15.41 -11.21 34.60
N ALA A 223 16.22 -12.16 35.10
CA ALA A 223 17.54 -12.45 34.54
C ALA A 223 17.51 -12.96 33.08
N SER A 224 16.33 -13.33 32.55
CA SER A 224 16.17 -13.91 31.22
C SER A 224 15.05 -13.31 30.36
N THR A 225 14.31 -12.33 30.89
CA THR A 225 13.16 -11.72 30.22
C THR A 225 13.20 -10.21 30.28
N VAL A 226 12.83 -9.56 29.17
CA VAL A 226 12.59 -8.12 29.12
C VAL A 226 11.11 -7.83 28.88
N LEU A 227 10.63 -6.74 29.46
CA LEU A 227 9.30 -6.19 29.25
C LEU A 227 9.43 -4.94 28.38
N MET A 228 8.67 -4.91 27.28
CA MET A 228 8.73 -3.84 26.29
C MET A 228 7.33 -3.27 26.06
N THR A 229 7.23 -1.95 26.10
CA THR A 229 6.00 -1.21 25.77
C THR A 229 6.33 -0.06 24.86
N GLY A 230 5.43 0.27 23.94
CA GLY A 230 5.62 1.42 23.06
C GLY A 230 4.43 1.69 22.17
N GLY A 231 4.51 2.82 21.46
CA GLY A 231 3.55 3.20 20.43
C GLY A 231 4.02 2.77 19.04
N LEU A 232 3.07 2.42 18.18
CA LEU A 232 3.34 2.21 16.76
C LEU A 232 3.33 3.57 16.04
N PRO A 233 4.30 3.84 15.13
CA PRO A 233 4.37 5.09 14.38
C PRO A 233 3.09 5.47 13.63
N VAL A 234 2.31 4.48 13.22
CA VAL A 234 0.99 4.63 12.59
C VAL A 234 0.05 3.60 13.23
N ALA A 235 -1.19 3.99 13.50
CA ALA A 235 -2.23 3.08 13.95
C ALA A 235 -2.44 1.95 12.92
N MET A 236 -2.29 0.71 13.35
CA MET A 236 -2.54 -0.48 12.53
C MET A 236 -4.02 -0.56 12.15
N ARG A 237 -4.31 -1.18 11.01
CA ARG A 237 -5.66 -1.39 10.52
C ARG A 237 -6.53 -2.22 11.48
N ALA A 238 -5.93 -3.23 12.09
CA ALA A 238 -6.53 -4.09 13.10
C ALA A 238 -5.51 -4.35 14.22
N ILE A 239 -5.94 -5.01 15.30
CA ILE A 239 -5.01 -5.46 16.34
C ILE A 239 -3.96 -6.37 15.68
N PRO A 240 -2.67 -5.99 15.71
CA PRO A 240 -1.65 -6.71 14.98
C PRO A 240 -1.21 -7.99 15.71
N ASN A 241 -0.84 -9.00 14.94
CA ASN A 241 -0.03 -10.10 15.43
C ASN A 241 1.43 -9.66 15.50
N ALA A 242 2.05 -9.79 16.68
CA ALA A 242 3.47 -9.54 16.88
C ALA A 242 4.26 -10.85 16.74
N ALA A 243 5.38 -10.81 16.04
CA ALA A 243 6.25 -11.97 15.85
C ALA A 243 7.72 -11.58 15.87
N LEU A 244 8.57 -12.45 16.43
CA LEU A 244 10.02 -12.32 16.30
C LEU A 244 10.46 -12.66 14.89
N LEU A 245 11.39 -11.86 14.35
CA LEU A 245 12.02 -12.10 13.05
C LEU A 245 13.35 -12.85 13.19
N THR A 246 13.88 -12.93 14.41
CA THR A 246 15.05 -13.74 14.78
C THR A 246 14.84 -14.38 16.14
N THR A 247 15.38 -15.59 16.33
CA THR A 247 15.36 -16.32 17.60
C THR A 247 16.67 -16.21 18.38
N SER A 248 17.66 -15.47 17.85
CA SER A 248 18.95 -15.28 18.50
C SER A 248 19.54 -13.91 18.22
N LEU A 249 20.25 -13.37 19.20
CA LEU A 249 21.01 -12.12 19.13
C LEU A 249 22.45 -12.39 19.52
N ALA A 250 23.35 -12.32 18.55
CA ALA A 250 24.79 -12.37 18.81
C ALA A 250 25.25 -11.02 19.39
N SER A 251 26.12 -11.07 20.40
CA SER A 251 26.68 -9.93 21.11
C SER A 251 27.56 -9.00 20.25
N SER A 252 27.71 -9.27 18.96
CA SER A 252 28.46 -8.43 18.00
C SER A 252 27.59 -7.70 17.00
N SER A 253 26.30 -8.05 16.86
CA SER A 253 25.38 -7.46 15.86
C SER A 253 24.09 -6.92 16.47
N TYR A 254 23.75 -7.38 17.68
CA TYR A 254 22.51 -7.09 18.37
C TYR A 254 22.83 -6.91 19.85
N THR A 255 23.43 -5.78 20.17
CA THR A 255 23.91 -5.58 21.53
C THR A 255 22.79 -4.94 22.34
N LEU A 256 22.27 -5.69 23.30
CA LEU A 256 21.37 -5.16 24.31
C LEU A 256 22.22 -4.68 25.48
N TYR A 257 22.23 -3.37 25.72
CA TYR A 257 22.92 -2.80 26.87
C TYR A 257 22.00 -2.89 28.07
N SER A 258 22.44 -3.62 29.10
CA SER A 258 21.74 -3.74 30.38
C SER A 258 22.75 -3.66 31.50
N GLY A 259 22.55 -2.72 32.43
CA GLY A 259 23.34 -2.65 33.66
C GLY A 259 24.86 -2.54 33.44
N GLY A 260 25.30 -1.91 32.35
CA GLY A 260 26.74 -1.77 32.06
C GLY A 260 27.32 -2.77 31.06
N ALA A 261 26.57 -3.80 30.68
CA ALA A 261 27.08 -4.90 29.86
C ALA A 261 26.24 -5.14 28.60
N TRP A 262 26.91 -5.64 27.55
CA TRP A 262 26.24 -6.11 26.35
C TRP A 262 25.81 -7.57 26.52
N ILE A 263 24.53 -7.83 26.27
CA ILE A 263 23.91 -9.12 26.50
C ILE A 263 23.44 -9.71 25.18
N GLY A 264 23.71 -11.01 25.00
CA GLY A 264 23.18 -11.81 23.89
C GLY A 264 21.88 -12.54 24.26
N ALA A 265 21.25 -13.13 23.25
CA ALA A 265 20.04 -13.93 23.43
C ALA A 265 20.08 -15.18 22.56
N SER A 266 19.54 -16.27 23.08
CA SER A 266 19.38 -17.53 22.36
C SER A 266 18.02 -18.12 22.67
N SER A 267 17.41 -18.80 21.70
CA SER A 267 16.07 -19.38 21.86
C SER A 267 15.03 -18.34 22.30
N MET A 268 15.10 -17.15 21.71
CA MET A 268 14.17 -16.07 22.04
C MET A 268 12.74 -16.49 21.73
N ALA A 269 11.86 -16.15 22.66
CA ALA A 269 10.42 -16.31 22.48
C ALA A 269 9.72 -15.01 22.86
N ILE A 270 8.60 -14.74 22.20
CA ILE A 270 7.76 -13.57 22.45
C ILE A 270 6.45 -14.03 23.07
N THR A 271 6.07 -13.36 24.14
CA THR A 271 4.71 -13.39 24.70
C THR A 271 4.11 -12.01 24.48
N VAL A 272 2.83 -11.97 24.11
CA VAL A 272 2.11 -10.73 23.80
C VAL A 272 0.98 -10.55 24.82
N PRO A 273 1.26 -10.02 26.02
CA PRO A 273 0.21 -9.74 27.01
C PRO A 273 -0.90 -8.83 26.48
N GLY A 274 -0.58 -7.90 25.58
CA GLY A 274 -1.58 -7.07 24.92
C GLY A 274 -1.03 -6.31 23.73
N THR A 275 -1.81 -6.25 22.65
CA THR A 275 -1.58 -5.35 21.52
C THR A 275 -2.86 -4.59 21.21
N ALA A 276 -2.70 -3.34 20.80
CA ALA A 276 -3.77 -2.52 20.23
C ALA A 276 -3.31 -1.98 18.87
N ALA A 277 -4.21 -1.29 18.17
CA ALA A 277 -3.87 -0.67 16.88
C ALA A 277 -2.72 0.35 17.02
N GLU A 278 -2.59 1.03 18.16
CA GLU A 278 -1.66 2.14 18.35
C GLU A 278 -0.48 1.80 19.27
N ASN A 279 -0.54 0.69 20.01
CA ASN A 279 0.44 0.37 21.03
C ASN A 279 0.64 -1.14 21.21
N TYR A 280 1.71 -1.49 21.91
CA TYR A 280 2.04 -2.87 22.24
C TYR A 280 2.58 -2.99 23.66
N TRP A 281 2.35 -4.16 24.24
CA TRP A 281 3.00 -4.66 25.43
C TRP A 281 3.46 -6.09 25.17
N LEU A 282 4.78 -6.28 25.19
CA LEU A 282 5.46 -7.52 24.84
C LEU A 282 6.37 -7.96 25.98
N VAL A 283 6.53 -9.27 26.12
CA VAL A 283 7.57 -9.88 26.95
C VAL A 283 8.42 -10.75 26.04
N ILE A 284 9.72 -10.54 26.08
CA ILE A 284 10.67 -11.32 25.28
C ILE A 284 11.58 -12.08 26.25
N SER A 285 11.69 -13.40 26.07
CA SER A 285 12.57 -14.28 26.85
C SER A 285 13.78 -14.73 26.03
N GLY A 286 14.66 -15.53 26.65
CA GLY A 286 15.84 -16.13 25.98
C GLY A 286 17.13 -15.34 26.17
N PHE A 287 17.13 -14.36 27.07
CA PHE A 287 18.35 -13.64 27.45
C PHE A 287 19.11 -14.38 28.55
N SER A 288 20.42 -14.13 28.65
CA SER A 288 21.26 -14.64 29.74
C SER A 288 22.02 -13.49 30.41
N GLY A 289 21.88 -13.33 31.72
CA GLY A 289 22.66 -12.37 32.49
C GLY A 289 22.08 -10.96 32.54
N LEU A 290 20.76 -10.80 32.36
CA LEU A 290 20.13 -9.50 32.56
C LEU A 290 20.20 -9.07 34.03
N THR A 291 20.48 -7.80 34.26
CA THR A 291 20.38 -7.18 35.59
C THR A 291 18.93 -6.76 35.81
N ILE A 292 18.23 -7.42 36.74
CA ILE A 292 16.81 -7.14 37.01
C ILE A 292 16.61 -5.65 37.31
N GLY A 293 15.60 -5.04 36.68
CA GLY A 293 15.27 -3.62 36.80
C GLY A 293 16.13 -2.69 35.93
N ALA A 294 17.18 -3.19 35.27
CA ALA A 294 17.97 -2.38 34.37
C ALA A 294 17.21 -2.02 33.10
N LEU A 295 17.49 -0.82 32.59
CA LEU A 295 17.10 -0.42 31.24
C LEU A 295 17.82 -1.32 30.22
N VAL A 296 17.08 -1.77 29.22
CA VAL A 296 17.58 -2.57 28.10
C VAL A 296 17.38 -1.78 26.81
N MET A 297 18.49 -1.50 26.12
CA MET A 297 18.49 -0.76 24.86
C MET A 297 19.21 -1.55 23.77
N GLY A 298 18.65 -1.62 22.57
CA GLY A 298 19.35 -2.19 21.43
C GLY A 298 20.14 -1.16 20.62
N ASN A 299 21.15 -1.62 19.87
CA ASN A 299 22.03 -0.77 19.05
C ASN A 299 22.12 -1.23 17.57
N GLY A 300 21.17 -2.04 17.11
CA GLY A 300 21.21 -2.64 15.76
C GLY A 300 20.21 -2.02 14.78
N SER A 301 20.56 -1.94 13.50
CA SER A 301 19.63 -1.53 12.43
C SER A 301 18.77 -2.67 11.88
N ALA A 302 19.05 -3.92 12.28
CA ALA A 302 18.29 -5.07 11.83
C ALA A 302 16.94 -5.20 12.56
N ALA A 303 15.94 -5.61 11.80
CA ALA A 303 14.58 -5.86 12.27
C ALA A 303 14.56 -7.03 13.26
N LEU A 304 14.13 -6.75 14.50
CA LEU A 304 14.02 -7.76 15.55
C LEU A 304 12.67 -8.46 15.52
N MET A 305 11.63 -7.67 15.29
CA MET A 305 10.25 -8.13 15.37
C MET A 305 9.36 -7.38 14.40
N SER A 306 8.21 -7.97 14.13
CA SER A 306 7.20 -7.41 13.25
C SER A 306 5.83 -7.36 13.91
N PHE A 307 5.00 -6.46 13.41
CA PHE A 307 3.58 -6.32 13.68
C PHE A 307 2.85 -6.44 12.36
N SER A 308 1.91 -7.37 12.26
CA SER A 308 1.17 -7.63 11.04
C SER A 308 -0.34 -7.59 11.29
N ALA A 309 -1.03 -6.79 10.48
CA ALA A 309 -2.49 -6.70 10.36
C ALA A 309 -2.90 -6.87 8.88
N GLU A 310 -2.20 -7.77 8.17
CA GLU A 310 -2.46 -8.09 6.77
C GLU A 310 -3.81 -8.82 6.58
N ILE A 311 -4.35 -8.80 5.35
CA ILE A 311 -5.68 -9.33 4.98
C ILE A 311 -5.65 -10.50 3.99
#